data_AF-A0A1M3MV61-F1
#
_entry.id   AF-A0A1M3MV61-F1
#
_cell.length_a   1.000
_cell.length_b   1.000
_cell.length_c   1.000
_cell.angle_alpha   90.00
_cell.angle_beta   90.00
_cell.angle_gamma   90.00
#
_symmetry.space_group_name_H-M   'P 1'
#
loop_
_entity.id
_entity.type
_entity.pdbx_description
1 polymer ?
#
loop_
_entity_poly.entity_id
_entity_poly.type
_entity_poly.pdbx_seq_one_letter_code
_entity_poly.pdbx_strand_id
1 'polypeptide(L)'
;MRAPAVKRRSALALFFFALVSSALLVVGASGCSRAAPDATPEGVVRLWLERMESAAEDGRAMKEAYELLGPRARANLKDRADRASRGQGRRYEPHQMLAEGRFGLRFRPKAMTARIEGDDAWVEVKGDGPDQRATVKCTREGEAWRIEPDLPEVVAPAKRPEGG
;
A
#
# COMPACT_ATOMS: atom_id res chain seq x y z
N MET A 1 57.40 -24.47 -47.95
CA MET A 1 58.44 -23.51 -48.39
C MET A 1 57.95 -22.82 -49.66
N ARG A 2 58.14 -21.48 -49.75
CA ARG A 2 57.83 -20.54 -50.84
C ARG A 2 56.43 -19.87 -50.86
N ALA A 3 56.33 -18.74 -50.17
CA ALA A 3 55.82 -17.48 -50.74
C ALA A 3 56.94 -16.85 -51.66
N PRO A 4 56.77 -15.76 -52.44
CA PRO A 4 55.71 -14.72 -52.45
C PRO A 4 55.22 -14.36 -53.91
N ALA A 5 54.29 -13.45 -54.16
CA ALA A 5 54.56 -12.02 -54.33
C ALA A 5 53.27 -11.18 -54.56
N VAL A 6 53.35 -9.95 -54.05
CA VAL A 6 52.36 -8.87 -54.01
C VAL A 6 52.20 -8.17 -55.37
N LYS A 7 50.99 -7.70 -55.71
CA LYS A 7 50.81 -6.43 -56.44
C LYS A 7 49.61 -5.64 -55.89
N ARG A 8 49.94 -4.47 -55.34
CA ARG A 8 49.05 -3.37 -54.95
C ARG A 8 48.50 -2.68 -56.20
N ARG A 9 47.27 -2.15 -56.14
CA ARG A 9 46.91 -0.83 -56.69
C ARG A 9 45.59 -0.34 -56.09
N SER A 10 45.65 0.91 -55.66
CA SER A 10 44.67 1.65 -54.86
C SER A 10 43.56 2.28 -55.71
N ALA A 11 42.37 2.38 -55.13
CA ALA A 11 41.38 3.46 -55.36
C ALA A 11 40.36 3.31 -54.21
N LEU A 12 40.61 3.88 -53.03
CA LEU A 12 40.28 5.25 -52.64
C LEU A 12 38.79 5.59 -52.79
N ALA A 13 38.25 5.96 -51.64
CA ALA A 13 37.07 6.79 -51.43
C ALA A 13 35.71 6.10 -51.38
N LEU A 14 35.01 6.44 -50.28
CA LEU A 14 33.59 6.25 -50.01
C LEU A 14 33.23 4.84 -49.55
N PHE A 15 33.32 4.59 -48.24
CA PHE A 15 32.22 4.08 -47.42
C PHE A 15 32.66 4.10 -45.94
N PHE A 16 33.16 5.27 -45.51
CA PHE A 16 33.65 5.52 -44.15
C PHE A 16 32.52 5.85 -43.15
N PHE A 17 31.26 5.47 -43.41
CA PHE A 17 30.11 6.06 -42.71
C PHE A 17 28.96 5.11 -42.34
N ALA A 18 29.24 3.83 -42.09
CA ALA A 18 28.20 2.94 -41.54
C ALA A 18 28.72 1.99 -40.47
N LEU A 19 29.78 2.38 -39.76
CA LEU A 19 30.44 1.58 -38.72
C LEU A 19 30.13 2.10 -37.31
N VAL A 20 28.92 2.64 -37.07
CA VAL A 20 28.47 3.02 -35.72
C VAL A 20 26.94 2.99 -35.70
N SER A 21 26.32 1.95 -35.14
CA SER A 21 24.96 1.96 -34.52
C SER A 21 24.37 0.56 -34.39
N SER A 22 25.10 -0.39 -33.81
CA SER A 22 24.49 -1.64 -33.35
C SER A 22 25.17 -2.15 -32.09
N ALA A 23 25.41 -1.25 -31.14
CA ALA A 23 25.65 -1.63 -29.75
C ALA A 23 24.28 -1.81 -29.09
N LEU A 24 23.72 -3.01 -29.25
CA LEU A 24 22.56 -3.48 -28.50
C LEU A 24 22.98 -3.61 -27.03
N LEU A 25 22.86 -2.50 -26.29
CA LEU A 25 23.00 -2.45 -24.84
C LEU A 25 21.79 -3.17 -24.22
N VAL A 26 21.90 -4.48 -24.06
CA VAL A 26 21.07 -5.23 -23.10
C VAL A 26 21.59 -4.88 -21.71
N VAL A 27 21.12 -3.74 -21.18
CA VAL A 27 21.22 -3.44 -19.75
C VAL A 27 20.22 -4.36 -19.07
N GLY A 28 20.72 -5.49 -18.56
CA GLY A 28 19.98 -6.33 -17.64
C GLY A 28 19.55 -5.49 -16.45
N ALA A 29 18.26 -5.13 -16.42
CA ALA A 29 17.62 -4.54 -15.26
C ALA A 29 17.53 -5.62 -14.17
N SER A 30 18.65 -5.87 -13.49
CA SER A 30 18.69 -6.46 -12.17
C SER A 30 18.12 -5.44 -11.18
N GLY A 31 16.85 -5.09 -11.37
CA GLY A 31 16.10 -4.33 -10.40
C GLY A 31 15.89 -5.24 -9.21
N CYS A 32 16.70 -5.07 -8.17
CA CYS A 32 16.26 -5.39 -6.81
C CYS A 32 15.03 -4.52 -6.56
N SER A 33 13.85 -4.95 -7.02
CA SER A 33 12.60 -4.27 -6.73
C SER A 33 12.45 -4.34 -5.23
N ARG A 34 12.64 -3.21 -4.55
CA ARG A 34 12.35 -3.10 -3.13
C ARG A 34 10.92 -3.60 -2.95
N ALA A 35 10.73 -4.60 -2.11
CA ALA A 35 9.41 -5.16 -1.85
C ALA A 35 8.43 -4.02 -1.52
N ALA A 36 7.19 -4.14 -2.01
CA ALA A 36 6.17 -3.14 -1.77
C ALA A 36 6.03 -2.88 -0.25
N PRO A 37 5.76 -1.65 0.19
CA PRO A 37 5.70 -1.35 1.63
C PRO A 37 4.64 -2.15 2.37
N ASP A 38 3.61 -2.64 1.69
CA ASP A 38 2.53 -3.49 2.21
C ASP A 38 2.76 -4.99 1.94
N ALA A 39 3.94 -5.41 1.48
CA ALA A 39 4.29 -6.82 1.28
C ALA A 39 4.49 -7.58 2.60
N THR A 40 4.63 -6.88 3.74
CA THR A 40 4.69 -7.48 5.08
C THR A 40 3.64 -6.87 6.03
N PRO A 41 3.21 -7.60 7.08
CA PRO A 41 2.25 -7.06 8.05
C PRO A 41 2.76 -5.80 8.75
N GLU A 42 4.02 -5.77 9.19
CA GLU A 42 4.62 -4.58 9.81
C GLU A 42 4.74 -3.43 8.82
N GLY A 43 5.00 -3.76 7.55
CA GLY A 43 5.08 -2.82 6.46
C GLY A 43 3.76 -2.07 6.24
N VAL A 44 2.65 -2.81 6.11
CA VAL A 44 1.33 -2.19 5.94
C VAL A 44 0.92 -1.38 7.16
N VAL A 45 1.23 -1.82 8.39
CA VAL A 45 0.94 -1.06 9.62
C VAL A 45 1.69 0.27 9.61
N ARG A 46 2.98 0.26 9.27
CA ARG A 46 3.78 1.47 9.17
C ARG A 46 3.22 2.41 8.11
N LEU A 47 2.95 1.90 6.91
CA LEU A 47 2.41 2.68 5.81
C LEU A 47 1.07 3.30 6.20
N TRP A 48 0.16 2.55 6.80
CA TRP A 48 -1.15 3.04 7.22
C TRP A 48 -1.03 4.15 8.27
N LEU A 49 -0.15 4.01 9.26
CA LEU A 49 0.08 5.04 10.27
C LEU A 49 0.65 6.33 9.64
N GLU A 50 1.58 6.22 8.69
CA GLU A 50 2.12 7.36 7.94
C GLU A 50 1.01 8.09 7.15
N ARG A 51 0.10 7.34 6.52
CA ARG A 51 -1.05 7.93 5.81
C ARG A 51 -2.04 8.58 6.76
N MET A 52 -2.33 7.97 7.90
CA MET A 52 -3.22 8.54 8.91
C MET A 52 -2.66 9.82 9.54
N GLU A 53 -1.34 9.92 9.76
CA GLU A 53 -0.67 11.15 10.22
C GLU A 53 -0.82 12.27 9.19
N SER A 54 -0.68 11.95 7.89
CA SER A 54 -0.82 12.91 6.80
C SER A 54 -2.27 13.29 6.48
N ALA A 55 -3.23 12.44 6.85
CA ALA A 55 -4.64 12.57 6.46
C ALA A 55 -5.36 13.78 7.07
N ALA A 56 -4.83 14.36 8.15
CA ALA A 56 -5.35 15.60 8.74
C ALA A 56 -5.21 16.80 7.78
N GLU A 57 -4.20 16.77 6.91
CA GLU A 57 -3.84 17.89 6.03
C GLU A 57 -4.04 17.54 4.54
N ASP A 58 -3.96 16.25 4.16
CA ASP A 58 -4.16 15.77 2.78
C ASP A 58 -5.32 14.75 2.68
N GLY A 59 -6.42 15.15 2.06
CA GLY A 59 -7.57 14.28 1.80
C GLY A 59 -7.26 13.08 0.89
N ARG A 60 -6.18 13.11 0.10
CA ARG A 60 -5.70 11.94 -0.66
C ARG A 60 -5.07 10.90 0.26
N ALA A 61 -4.29 11.33 1.25
CA ALA A 61 -3.71 10.43 2.24
C ALA A 61 -4.81 9.68 3.02
N MET A 62 -5.97 10.31 3.27
CA MET A 62 -7.12 9.62 3.86
C MET A 62 -7.68 8.50 2.96
N LYS A 63 -7.73 8.73 1.63
CA LYS A 63 -8.17 7.70 0.68
C LYS A 63 -7.17 6.56 0.59
N GLU A 64 -5.88 6.88 0.54
CA GLU A 64 -4.80 5.88 0.56
C GLU A 64 -4.83 5.06 1.86
N ALA A 65 -5.06 5.69 3.02
CA ALA A 65 -5.24 4.99 4.29
C ALA A 65 -6.45 4.03 4.26
N TYR A 66 -7.55 4.44 3.61
CA TYR A 66 -8.73 3.59 3.42
C TYR A 66 -8.45 2.39 2.51
N GLU A 67 -7.66 2.56 1.45
CA GLU A 67 -7.32 1.48 0.51
C GLU A 67 -6.49 0.37 1.17
N LEU A 68 -5.70 0.70 2.19
CA LEU A 68 -4.91 -0.24 2.98
C LEU A 68 -5.74 -1.07 3.97
N LEU A 69 -7.03 -0.78 4.11
CA LEU A 69 -7.91 -1.55 4.99
C LEU A 69 -8.33 -2.88 4.36
N GLY A 70 -8.57 -3.87 5.22
CA GLY A 70 -9.08 -5.18 4.87
C GLY A 70 -10.53 -5.13 4.37
N PRO A 71 -10.98 -6.20 3.70
CA PRO A 71 -12.30 -6.26 3.12
C PRO A 71 -13.42 -6.05 4.14
N ARG A 72 -13.29 -6.59 5.37
CA ARG A 72 -14.33 -6.44 6.39
C ARG A 72 -14.41 -5.01 6.90
N ALA A 73 -13.26 -4.37 7.16
CA ALA A 73 -13.21 -2.99 7.59
C ALA A 73 -13.75 -2.02 6.53
N ARG A 74 -13.37 -2.21 5.26
CA ARG A 74 -13.92 -1.42 4.14
C ARG A 74 -15.43 -1.56 4.02
N ALA A 75 -15.96 -2.78 4.13
CA ALA A 75 -17.40 -3.02 4.11
C ALA A 75 -18.13 -2.32 5.28
N ASN A 76 -17.58 -2.43 6.51
CA ASN A 76 -18.15 -1.77 7.68
C ASN A 76 -18.20 -0.24 7.54
N LEU A 77 -17.11 0.38 7.08
CA LEU A 77 -17.06 1.83 6.84
C LEU A 77 -17.99 2.28 5.72
N LYS A 78 -18.14 1.46 4.67
CA LYS A 78 -19.12 1.71 3.61
C LYS A 78 -20.55 1.72 4.15
N ASP A 79 -20.92 0.74 4.96
CA ASP A 79 -22.25 0.68 5.56
C ASP A 79 -22.52 1.89 6.48
N ARG A 80 -21.51 2.34 7.22
CA ARG A 80 -21.58 3.57 8.03
C ARG A 80 -21.83 4.80 7.18
N ALA A 81 -21.04 4.97 6.12
CA ALA A 81 -21.18 6.10 5.20
C ALA A 81 -22.56 6.11 4.52
N ASP A 82 -23.05 4.95 4.09
CA ASP A 82 -24.37 4.81 3.47
C ASP A 82 -25.49 5.21 4.44
N ARG A 83 -25.38 4.81 5.72
CA ARG A 83 -26.38 5.19 6.75
C ARG A 83 -26.30 6.65 7.14
N ALA A 84 -25.10 7.19 7.34
CA ALA A 84 -24.88 8.61 7.61
C ALA A 84 -25.46 9.46 6.47
N SER A 85 -25.27 9.01 5.22
CA SER A 85 -25.78 9.70 4.04
C SER A 85 -27.31 9.78 4.00
N ARG A 86 -27.98 8.67 4.31
CA ARG A 86 -29.46 8.62 4.39
C ARG A 86 -30.00 9.47 5.53
N GLY A 87 -29.30 9.53 6.66
CA GLY A 87 -29.76 10.23 7.86
C GLY A 87 -29.52 11.74 7.85
N GLN A 88 -28.51 12.24 7.15
CA GLN A 88 -28.07 13.65 7.22
C GLN A 88 -28.29 14.46 5.93
N GLY A 89 -28.87 13.87 4.89
CA GLY A 89 -29.21 14.58 3.65
C GLY A 89 -28.02 15.04 2.80
N ARG A 90 -26.79 14.61 3.15
CA ARG A 90 -25.57 14.80 2.36
C ARG A 90 -24.89 13.46 2.14
N ARG A 91 -24.19 13.30 1.01
CA ARG A 91 -23.39 12.10 0.76
C ARG A 91 -22.11 12.11 1.59
N TYR A 92 -21.85 10.98 2.25
CA TYR A 92 -20.59 10.65 2.91
C TYR A 92 -19.91 9.54 2.12
N GLU A 93 -18.60 9.66 1.95
CA GLU A 93 -17.76 8.62 1.37
C GLU A 93 -17.18 7.72 2.48
N PRO A 94 -16.92 6.42 2.20
CA PRO A 94 -16.42 5.47 3.20
C PRO A 94 -15.15 5.95 3.92
N HIS A 95 -14.19 6.52 3.17
CA HIS A 95 -12.95 7.04 3.73
C HIS A 95 -13.16 8.24 4.67
N GLN A 96 -14.30 8.95 4.59
CA GLN A 96 -14.62 10.04 5.53
C GLN A 96 -15.02 9.50 6.91
N MET A 97 -15.41 8.23 7.02
CA MET A 97 -15.74 7.58 8.29
C MET A 97 -14.50 7.18 9.09
N LEU A 98 -13.30 7.18 8.49
CA LEU A 98 -12.03 6.99 9.20
C LEU A 98 -11.70 8.14 10.15
N ALA A 99 -12.19 9.35 9.88
CA ALA A 99 -11.93 10.53 10.71
C ALA A 99 -12.63 10.48 12.07
N GLU A 100 -13.56 9.54 12.30
CA GLU A 100 -14.31 9.43 13.55
C GLU A 100 -13.48 8.73 14.66
N GLY A 101 -12.43 9.39 15.16
CA GLY A 101 -11.80 9.24 16.49
C GLY A 101 -11.37 7.85 16.98
N ARG A 102 -11.50 6.80 16.17
CA ARG A 102 -11.29 5.38 16.56
C ARG A 102 -10.05 4.75 15.92
N PHE A 103 -9.38 5.50 15.05
CA PHE A 103 -8.30 5.01 14.22
C PHE A 103 -7.02 5.76 14.59
N GLY A 104 -6.07 5.06 15.21
CA GLY A 104 -4.79 5.64 15.60
C GLY A 104 -4.21 5.03 16.87
N LEU A 105 -2.89 5.15 17.01
CA LEU A 105 -2.18 4.76 18.23
C LEU A 105 -2.14 5.93 19.21
N ARG A 106 -2.26 5.63 20.50
CA ARG A 106 -2.17 6.64 21.58
C ARG A 106 -0.73 7.01 21.95
N PHE A 107 0.24 6.40 21.29
CA PHE A 107 1.67 6.53 21.56
C PHE A 107 2.45 6.43 20.25
N ARG A 108 3.70 6.91 20.24
CA ARG A 108 4.57 6.83 19.06
C ARG A 108 5.20 5.43 18.94
N PRO A 109 5.04 4.72 17.80
CA PRO A 109 5.69 3.42 17.59
C PRO A 109 7.21 3.51 17.63
N LYS A 110 7.85 2.47 18.18
CA LYS A 110 9.30 2.27 18.23
C LYS A 110 9.72 0.93 17.67
N ALA A 111 8.93 -0.11 17.95
CA ALA A 111 9.15 -1.45 17.41
C ALA A 111 7.83 -2.08 16.96
N MET A 112 7.90 -2.92 15.94
CA MET A 112 6.80 -3.72 15.44
C MET A 112 7.28 -5.16 15.25
N THR A 113 6.45 -6.13 15.61
CA THR A 113 6.74 -7.54 15.40
C THR A 113 5.47 -8.26 15.01
N ALA A 114 5.46 -8.91 13.85
CA ALA A 114 4.32 -9.71 13.40
C ALA A 114 4.42 -11.16 13.84
N ARG A 115 3.26 -11.71 14.17
CA ARG A 115 3.00 -13.15 14.22
C ARG A 115 2.03 -13.48 13.10
N ILE A 116 2.47 -14.27 12.12
CA ILE A 116 1.67 -14.65 10.94
C ILE A 116 1.09 -16.05 11.17
N GLU A 117 -0.21 -16.21 10.93
CA GLU A 117 -0.89 -17.50 10.92
C GLU A 117 -1.75 -17.60 9.65
N GLY A 118 -1.23 -18.27 8.63
CA GLY A 118 -1.88 -18.38 7.32
C GLY A 118 -2.04 -17.01 6.65
N ASP A 119 -3.30 -16.63 6.42
CA ASP A 119 -3.68 -15.37 5.79
C ASP A 119 -3.99 -14.25 6.80
N ASP A 120 -3.87 -14.53 8.09
CA ASP A 120 -4.00 -13.54 9.15
C ASP A 120 -2.63 -13.24 9.79
N ALA A 121 -2.47 -12.03 10.29
CA ALA A 121 -1.32 -11.65 11.09
C ALA A 121 -1.71 -10.70 12.23
N TRP A 122 -0.95 -10.76 13.32
CA TRP A 122 -1.09 -9.86 14.46
C TRP A 122 0.23 -9.15 14.67
N VAL A 123 0.21 -7.82 14.49
CA VAL A 123 1.39 -6.97 14.65
C VAL A 123 1.35 -6.37 16.05
N GLU A 124 2.27 -6.78 16.91
CA GLU A 124 2.51 -6.11 18.19
C GLU A 124 3.30 -4.83 17.92
N VAL A 125 2.73 -3.68 18.29
CA VAL A 125 3.35 -2.35 18.20
C VAL A 125 3.73 -1.89 19.59
N LYS A 126 4.99 -1.49 19.80
CA LYS A 126 5.55 -1.04 21.09
C LYS A 126 6.03 0.40 21.01
N GLY A 127 5.76 1.19 22.05
CA GLY A 127 6.34 2.51 22.29
C GLY A 127 7.53 2.47 23.26
N ASP A 128 7.80 3.58 23.94
CA ASP A 128 8.90 3.73 24.90
C ASP A 128 8.53 3.18 26.29
N GLY A 129 7.25 3.27 26.68
CA GLY A 129 6.74 2.82 27.98
C GLY A 129 6.27 1.36 28.00
N PRO A 130 6.26 0.69 29.17
CA PRO A 130 5.78 -0.69 29.29
C PRO A 130 4.29 -0.85 28.95
N ASP A 131 3.50 0.20 29.16
CA ASP A 131 2.07 0.34 28.87
C ASP A 131 1.78 0.76 27.40
N GLN A 132 2.81 1.18 26.67
CA GLN A 132 2.69 1.62 25.28
C GLN A 132 2.72 0.42 24.34
N ARG A 133 1.62 -0.33 24.31
CA ARG A 133 1.46 -1.52 23.46
C ARG A 133 0.10 -1.53 22.76
N ALA A 134 0.09 -1.99 21.53
CA ALA A 134 -1.13 -2.23 20.76
C ALA A 134 -0.94 -3.47 19.87
N THR A 135 -2.03 -4.17 19.58
CA THR A 135 -2.02 -5.25 18.59
C THR A 135 -2.89 -4.84 17.42
N VAL A 136 -2.33 -4.87 16.21
CA VAL A 136 -3.06 -4.56 14.98
C VAL A 136 -3.23 -5.86 14.18
N LYS A 137 -4.48 -6.23 13.93
CA LYS A 137 -4.79 -7.36 13.05
C LYS A 137 -4.60 -6.95 11.59
N CYS A 138 -3.95 -7.82 10.83
CA CYS A 138 -3.80 -7.72 9.39
C CYS A 138 -4.34 -8.99 8.71
N THR A 139 -4.77 -8.86 7.48
CA THR A 139 -5.19 -9.99 6.63
C THR A 139 -4.53 -9.89 5.25
N ARG A 140 -4.30 -11.01 4.59
CA ARG A 140 -3.71 -11.08 3.26
C ARG A 140 -4.77 -10.90 2.18
N GLU A 141 -4.53 -9.99 1.25
CA GLU A 141 -5.34 -9.77 0.05
C GLU A 141 -4.41 -9.82 -1.18
N GLY A 142 -4.36 -10.99 -1.83
CA GLY A 142 -3.39 -11.25 -2.89
C GLY A 142 -1.96 -11.27 -2.36
N GLU A 143 -1.08 -10.49 -2.99
CA GLU A 143 0.33 -10.38 -2.57
C GLU A 143 0.55 -9.36 -1.44
N ALA A 144 -0.49 -8.62 -1.04
CA ALA A 144 -0.38 -7.52 -0.10
C ALA A 144 -1.10 -7.80 1.21
N TRP A 145 -0.63 -7.16 2.28
CA TRP A 145 -1.31 -7.16 3.57
C TRP A 145 -2.24 -5.97 3.69
N ARG A 146 -3.31 -6.14 4.47
CA ARG A 146 -4.32 -5.12 4.75
C ARG A 146 -4.60 -5.03 6.24
N ILE A 147 -4.88 -3.84 6.73
CA ILE A 147 -5.22 -3.57 8.14
C ILE A 147 -6.67 -3.94 8.37
N GLU A 148 -6.93 -4.89 9.26
CA GLU A 148 -8.28 -5.40 9.55
C GLU A 148 -8.65 -5.08 11.01
N PRO A 149 -8.91 -3.81 11.34
CA PRO A 149 -9.27 -3.40 12.70
C PRO A 149 -10.60 -4.03 13.08
N ASP A 150 -10.73 -4.35 14.37
CA ASP A 150 -12.02 -4.78 14.90
C ASP A 150 -12.95 -3.57 14.99
N LEU A 151 -13.93 -3.52 14.07
CA LEU A 151 -14.93 -2.48 14.01
C LEU A 151 -16.25 -3.01 14.53
N PRO A 152 -16.89 -2.31 15.49
CA PRO A 152 -18.17 -2.75 15.99
C PRO A 152 -19.19 -2.80 14.86
N GLU A 153 -20.09 -3.77 14.93
CA GLU A 153 -21.16 -3.92 13.97
C GLU A 153 -22.05 -2.68 13.96
N VAL A 154 -22.53 -2.33 12.77
CA VAL A 154 -23.42 -1.18 12.59
C VAL A 154 -24.84 -1.61 12.97
N VAL A 155 -25.18 -1.52 14.27
CA VAL A 155 -26.51 -1.87 14.77
C VAL A 155 -27.59 -1.05 14.05
N ALA A 156 -28.62 -1.71 13.53
CA ALA A 156 -29.74 -1.04 12.88
C ALA A 156 -30.52 -0.20 13.90
N PRO A 157 -30.92 1.05 13.58
CA PRO A 157 -31.84 1.79 14.43
C PRO A 157 -33.12 0.97 14.59
N ALA A 158 -33.60 0.83 15.82
CA ALA A 158 -34.89 0.18 16.08
C ALA A 158 -35.97 0.93 15.29
N LYS A 159 -36.78 0.20 14.51
CA LYS A 159 -37.96 0.78 13.87
C LYS A 159 -38.85 1.33 14.98
N ARG A 160 -39.16 2.63 14.92
CA ARG A 160 -40.20 3.22 15.77
C ARG A 160 -41.50 2.46 15.45
N PRO A 161 -42.24 1.92 16.43
CA PRO A 161 -43.53 1.32 16.14
C PRO A 161 -44.39 2.37 15.45
N GLU A 162 -44.98 1.97 14.32
CA GLU A 162 -45.90 2.78 13.53
C GLU A 162 -46.98 3.30 14.51
N GLY A 163 -47.02 4.62 14.72
CA GLY A 163 -48.06 5.23 15.55
C GLY A 163 -49.41 5.02 14.88
N GLY A 164 -50.35 4.44 15.63
CA GLY A 164 -51.70 4.08 15.18
C GLY A 164 -52.63 5.25 14.90
#